data_AF-A0A1M5FXW0-F1
#
_entry.id   AF-A0A1M5FXW0-F1
#
_cell.length_a   1.000
_cell.length_b   1.000
_cell.length_c   1.000
_cell.angle_alpha   90.00
_cell.angle_beta   90.00
_cell.angle_gamma   90.00
#
_symmetry.space_group_name_H-M   'P 1'
#
loop_
_entity.id
_entity.type
_entity.pdbx_description
1 polymer ?
#
loop_
_entity_poly.entity_id
_entity_poly.type
_entity_poly.pdbx_seq_one_letter_code
_entity_poly.pdbx_strand_id
1 'polypeptide(L)'
;MPGLDLCLLGPVTATRDGRPLDLGGPRPRAVLAVLATAVPASVSDGGLLTGAWPPGADARPGTLQHHVSRLRRGLGGGVTRRGGGYALDLDPGAVDAVRFARLAAGGAAALATGSPAVAATTLGGALGLWRGEALAGLADLPGLAPAAARLTELRTAAEEDLAEALLRTGRVAEAAGRARELTARSPLRERGWVLLARALAEGGRRADALAALRRVRRVLAAELGLDPGAALLAAEAALLADPPRPAVRPARVHARHRARRVPAGSGPRGRR
;
A
#
# COMPACT_ATOMS: atom_id res chain seq x y z
N MET A 1 -20.15 15.58 -12.82
CA MET A 1 -19.46 16.85 -12.51
C MET A 1 -18.00 16.77 -12.94
N PRO A 2 -17.60 17.38 -14.08
CA PRO A 2 -16.21 17.34 -14.52
C PRO A 2 -15.28 18.07 -13.54
N GLY A 3 -14.04 17.60 -13.44
CA GLY A 3 -12.98 18.26 -12.67
C GLY A 3 -12.97 18.03 -11.15
N LEU A 4 -14.02 17.46 -10.56
CA LEU A 4 -14.05 17.16 -9.11
C LEU A 4 -13.19 15.93 -8.81
N ASP A 5 -12.36 16.01 -7.76
CA ASP A 5 -11.59 14.90 -7.22
C ASP A 5 -11.74 14.83 -5.70
N LEU A 6 -12.18 13.69 -5.19
CA LEU A 6 -12.38 13.41 -3.77
C LEU A 6 -11.30 12.47 -3.25
N CYS A 7 -10.75 12.85 -2.11
CA CYS A 7 -9.57 12.26 -1.51
C CYS A 7 -9.94 11.65 -0.16
N LEU A 8 -9.89 10.33 -0.04
CA LEU A 8 -10.21 9.56 1.16
C LEU A 8 -9.03 8.70 1.64
N LEU A 9 -8.02 8.47 0.80
CA LEU A 9 -6.83 7.66 1.12
C LEU A 9 -5.76 8.50 1.84
N GLY A 10 -6.18 9.16 2.91
CA GLY A 10 -5.45 10.20 3.64
C GLY A 10 -6.45 11.13 4.34
N PRO A 11 -6.05 12.38 4.64
CA PRO A 11 -7.00 13.40 5.08
C PRO A 11 -8.11 13.61 4.06
N VAL A 12 -9.36 13.77 4.54
CA VAL A 12 -10.51 13.97 3.65
C VAL A 12 -10.46 15.37 3.03
N THR A 13 -10.17 15.41 1.72
CA THR A 13 -10.06 16.64 0.93
C THR A 13 -10.81 16.53 -0.39
N ALA A 14 -11.06 17.67 -1.04
CA ALA A 14 -11.60 17.71 -2.38
C ALA A 14 -10.84 18.77 -3.20
N THR A 15 -10.69 18.51 -4.50
CA THR A 15 -10.21 19.52 -5.46
C THR A 15 -11.19 19.63 -6.62
N ARG A 16 -11.20 20.80 -7.28
CA ARG A 16 -11.85 21.01 -8.57
C ARG A 16 -10.83 21.57 -9.54
N ASP A 17 -10.60 20.87 -10.64
CA ASP A 17 -9.63 21.25 -11.66
C ASP A 17 -8.23 21.50 -11.03
N GLY A 18 -7.86 20.62 -10.08
CA GLY A 18 -6.61 20.70 -9.32
C GLY A 18 -6.58 21.75 -8.20
N ARG A 19 -7.61 22.59 -8.05
CA ARG A 19 -7.68 23.61 -6.99
C ARG A 19 -8.36 23.06 -5.73
N PRO A 20 -7.78 23.21 -4.54
CA PRO A 20 -8.41 22.79 -3.29
C PRO A 20 -9.77 23.47 -3.06
N LEU A 21 -10.74 22.70 -2.58
CA LEU A 21 -12.06 23.19 -2.18
C LEU A 21 -12.12 23.32 -0.65
N ASP A 22 -12.76 24.39 -0.17
CA ASP A 22 -13.08 24.52 1.25
C ASP A 22 -14.31 23.66 1.59
N LEU A 23 -14.04 22.50 2.18
CA LEU A 23 -15.07 21.59 2.69
C LEU A 23 -15.64 22.03 4.05
N GLY A 24 -15.11 23.11 4.64
CA GLY A 24 -15.43 23.56 5.98
C GLY A 24 -14.79 22.69 7.06
N GLY A 25 -15.40 22.72 8.25
CA GLY A 25 -14.91 22.04 9.45
C GLY A 25 -15.05 20.51 9.44
N PRO A 26 -14.74 19.85 10.56
CA PRO A 26 -14.69 18.38 10.64
C PRO A 26 -16.03 17.69 10.36
N ARG A 27 -17.16 18.30 10.74
CA ARG A 27 -18.50 17.68 10.58
C ARG A 27 -18.95 17.62 9.10
N PRO A 28 -18.91 18.71 8.31
CA PRO A 28 -19.11 18.62 6.86
C PRO A 28 -18.20 17.58 6.20
N ARG A 29 -16.91 17.53 6.55
CA ARG A 29 -15.98 16.52 6.00
C ARG A 29 -16.38 15.09 6.37
N ALA A 30 -16.85 14.86 7.60
CA ALA A 30 -17.38 13.57 8.02
C ALA A 30 -18.62 13.15 7.22
N VAL A 31 -19.59 14.06 7.04
CA VAL A 31 -20.78 13.81 6.20
C VAL A 31 -20.37 13.49 4.76
N LEU A 32 -19.42 14.24 4.19
CA LEU A 32 -18.88 13.98 2.86
C LEU A 32 -18.22 12.61 2.78
N ALA A 33 -17.41 12.24 3.77
CA ALA A 33 -16.73 10.96 3.82
C ALA A 33 -17.74 9.80 3.85
N VAL A 34 -18.80 9.89 4.67
CA VAL A 34 -19.83 8.85 4.74
C VAL A 34 -20.50 8.68 3.38
N LEU A 35 -20.88 9.78 2.72
CA LEU A 35 -21.44 9.73 1.38
C LEU A 35 -20.45 9.16 0.34
N ALA A 36 -19.18 9.59 0.39
CA ALA A 36 -18.17 9.19 -0.57
C ALA A 36 -17.81 7.70 -0.47
N THR A 37 -17.84 7.13 0.75
CA THR A 37 -17.66 5.69 0.95
C THR A 37 -18.83 4.83 0.44
N ALA A 38 -20.00 5.44 0.26
CA ALA A 38 -21.21 4.78 -0.23
C ALA A 38 -21.43 4.93 -1.74
N VAL A 39 -20.64 5.76 -2.46
CA VAL A 39 -20.81 6.00 -3.90
C VAL A 39 -20.86 4.68 -4.69
N PRO A 40 -21.82 4.51 -5.63
CA PRO A 40 -22.83 5.48 -6.09
C PRO A 40 -24.18 5.43 -5.34
N ALA A 41 -24.27 4.70 -4.22
CA ALA A 41 -25.49 4.54 -3.45
C ALA A 41 -25.82 5.78 -2.61
N SER A 42 -27.10 5.89 -2.23
CA SER A 42 -27.58 6.89 -1.27
C SER A 42 -27.45 6.40 0.17
N VAL A 43 -27.23 7.33 1.10
CA VAL A 43 -27.23 7.09 2.55
C VAL A 43 -28.42 7.81 3.17
N SER A 44 -29.19 7.12 4.02
CA SER A 44 -30.33 7.71 4.71
C SER A 44 -29.91 8.83 5.67
N ASP A 45 -30.84 9.73 6.02
CA ASP A 45 -30.60 10.80 7.00
C ASP A 45 -30.10 10.23 8.33
N GLY A 46 -30.74 9.15 8.82
CA GLY A 46 -30.32 8.43 10.02
C GLY A 46 -28.93 7.82 9.89
N GLY A 47 -28.59 7.23 8.74
CA GLY A 47 -27.25 6.70 8.48
C GLY A 47 -26.17 7.78 8.51
N LEU A 48 -26.46 8.97 7.99
CA LEU A 48 -25.53 10.11 8.05
C LEU A 48 -25.38 10.66 9.46
N LEU A 49 -26.48 10.76 10.22
CA LEU A 49 -26.47 11.22 11.61
C LEU A 49 -25.67 10.26 12.50
N THR A 50 -25.89 8.96 12.37
CA THR A 50 -25.14 7.94 13.11
C THR A 50 -23.68 7.86 12.63
N GLY A 51 -23.43 8.08 11.35
CA GLY A 51 -22.13 7.83 10.74
C GLY A 51 -21.12 8.96 10.89
N ALA A 52 -21.57 10.21 10.88
CA ALA A 52 -20.70 11.40 10.86
C ALA A 52 -20.53 12.08 12.23
N TRP A 53 -21.17 11.56 13.29
CA TRP A 53 -21.07 12.07 14.65
C TRP A 53 -20.56 10.98 15.62
N PRO A 54 -19.87 11.38 16.70
CA PRO A 54 -19.50 10.44 17.74
C PRO A 54 -20.74 9.92 18.49
N PRO A 55 -20.66 8.74 19.11
CA PRO A 55 -21.73 8.21 19.95
C PRO A 55 -22.15 9.22 21.04
N GLY A 56 -23.46 9.37 21.25
CA GLY A 56 -24.03 10.26 22.27
C GLY A 56 -24.13 11.74 21.88
N ALA A 57 -23.72 12.14 20.67
CA ALA A 57 -23.95 13.49 20.19
C ALA A 57 -25.45 13.76 19.89
N ASP A 58 -25.97 14.93 20.30
CA ASP A 58 -27.31 15.39 19.91
C ASP A 58 -27.33 15.92 18.47
N ALA A 59 -27.19 15.00 17.51
CA ALA A 59 -27.24 15.29 16.09
C ALA A 59 -28.70 15.22 15.60
N ARG A 60 -29.25 16.37 15.21
CA ARG A 60 -30.64 16.49 14.72
C ARG A 60 -30.71 16.63 13.20
N PRO A 61 -31.83 16.25 12.56
CA PRO A 61 -32.01 16.39 11.11
C PRO A 61 -31.74 17.80 10.56
N GLY A 62 -32.11 18.86 11.31
CA GLY A 62 -31.81 20.24 10.92
C GLY A 62 -30.30 20.55 10.83
N THR A 63 -29.50 19.96 11.73
CA THR A 63 -28.03 20.09 11.72
C THR A 63 -27.42 19.42 10.50
N LEU A 64 -27.94 18.23 10.12
CA LEU A 64 -27.52 17.54 8.91
C LEU A 64 -27.79 18.39 7.66
N GLN A 65 -28.98 18.98 7.55
CA GLN A 65 -29.34 19.83 6.41
C GLN A 65 -28.42 21.05 6.29
N HIS A 66 -28.03 21.68 7.40
CA HIS A 66 -27.04 22.76 7.42
C HIS A 66 -25.69 22.32 6.86
N HIS A 67 -25.18 21.16 7.28
CA HIS A 67 -23.91 20.64 6.78
C HIS A 67 -23.98 20.23 5.31
N VAL A 68 -25.09 19.63 4.86
CA VAL A 68 -25.32 19.32 3.45
C VAL A 68 -25.36 20.60 2.61
N SER A 69 -26.03 21.65 3.09
CA SER A 69 -26.07 22.96 2.41
C SER A 69 -24.66 23.55 2.26
N ARG A 70 -23.84 23.50 3.32
CA ARG A 70 -22.42 23.92 3.25
C ARG A 70 -21.61 23.08 2.27
N LEU A 71 -21.77 21.76 2.29
CA LEU A 71 -21.08 20.87 1.34
C LEU A 71 -21.46 21.19 -0.11
N ARG A 72 -22.75 21.41 -0.40
CA ARG A 72 -23.20 21.82 -1.74
C ARG A 72 -22.52 23.10 -2.20
N ARG A 73 -22.35 24.08 -1.31
CA ARG A 73 -21.63 25.32 -1.65
C ARG A 73 -20.14 25.05 -1.90
N GLY A 74 -19.47 24.35 -0.99
CA GLY A 74 -18.03 24.04 -1.11
C GLY A 74 -17.69 23.18 -2.33
N LEU A 75 -18.54 22.20 -2.65
CA LEU A 75 -18.42 21.37 -3.83
C LEU A 75 -19.00 22.02 -5.08
N GLY A 76 -19.70 23.14 -5.00
CA GLY A 76 -20.46 23.73 -6.12
C GLY A 76 -21.51 22.78 -6.72
N GLY A 77 -22.17 21.95 -5.90
CA GLY A 77 -23.20 21.00 -6.30
C GLY A 77 -22.94 19.57 -5.82
N GLY A 78 -23.52 18.59 -6.51
CA GLY A 78 -23.16 17.17 -6.39
C GLY A 78 -23.74 16.40 -5.21
N VAL A 79 -24.36 17.04 -4.20
CA VAL A 79 -25.09 16.30 -3.14
C VAL A 79 -26.58 16.34 -3.43
N THR A 80 -27.20 15.23 -3.82
CA THR A 80 -28.62 15.15 -4.22
C THR A 80 -29.45 14.37 -3.21
N ARG A 81 -30.75 14.66 -3.13
CA ARG A 81 -31.68 13.85 -2.33
C ARG A 81 -32.10 12.65 -3.19
N ARG A 82 -31.94 11.42 -2.68
CA ARG A 82 -32.30 10.18 -3.40
C ARG A 82 -32.79 9.13 -2.41
N GLY A 83 -33.93 8.51 -2.69
CA GLY A 83 -34.46 7.38 -1.89
C GLY A 83 -34.65 7.70 -0.40
N GLY A 84 -35.07 8.91 -0.04
CA GLY A 84 -35.23 9.35 1.35
C GLY A 84 -33.93 9.77 2.05
N GLY A 85 -32.77 9.64 1.40
CA GLY A 85 -31.45 10.04 1.91
C GLY A 85 -30.72 11.02 0.99
N TYR A 86 -29.39 11.03 1.10
CA TYR A 86 -28.50 11.81 0.25
C TYR A 86 -27.54 10.92 -0.53
N ALA A 87 -27.17 11.34 -1.74
CA ALA A 87 -26.16 10.70 -2.56
C ALA A 87 -25.19 11.73 -3.12
N LEU A 88 -23.98 11.29 -3.48
CA LEU A 88 -23.07 12.08 -4.29
C LEU A 88 -23.28 11.77 -5.78
N ASP A 89 -23.68 12.79 -6.52
CA ASP A 89 -23.80 12.80 -7.97
C ASP A 89 -22.46 13.21 -8.60
N LEU A 90 -21.59 12.22 -8.71
CA LEU A 90 -20.27 12.31 -9.33
C LEU A 90 -19.92 11.00 -10.03
N ASP A 91 -18.97 11.07 -10.96
CA ASP A 91 -18.37 9.87 -11.53
C ASP A 91 -17.66 9.10 -10.40
N PRO A 92 -17.91 7.80 -10.17
CA PRO A 92 -17.23 7.06 -9.11
C PRO A 92 -15.70 7.11 -9.22
N GLY A 93 -15.17 7.22 -10.44
CA GLY A 93 -13.75 7.42 -10.71
C GLY A 93 -13.21 8.78 -10.27
N ALA A 94 -14.04 9.72 -9.79
CA ALA A 94 -13.61 10.93 -9.08
C ALA A 94 -13.25 10.69 -7.61
N VAL A 95 -13.48 9.50 -7.05
CA VAL A 95 -13.09 9.15 -5.68
C VAL A 95 -11.83 8.28 -5.70
N ASP A 96 -10.76 8.72 -5.05
CA ASP A 96 -9.48 8.00 -5.01
C ASP A 96 -9.60 6.57 -4.46
N ALA A 97 -10.45 6.36 -3.44
CA ALA A 97 -10.72 5.04 -2.87
C ALA A 97 -11.37 4.07 -3.87
N VAL A 98 -12.26 4.57 -4.72
CA VAL A 98 -12.89 3.77 -5.79
C VAL A 98 -11.87 3.45 -6.88
N ARG A 99 -11.07 4.45 -7.29
CA ARG A 99 -9.97 4.23 -8.25
C ARG A 99 -8.97 3.21 -7.72
N PHE A 100 -8.57 3.34 -6.46
CA PHE A 100 -7.66 2.41 -5.80
C PHE A 100 -8.22 0.99 -5.81
N ALA A 101 -9.48 0.80 -5.40
CA ALA A 101 -10.08 -0.53 -5.38
C ALA A 101 -10.14 -1.17 -6.78
N ARG A 102 -10.46 -0.39 -7.82
CA ARG A 102 -10.45 -0.86 -9.20
C ARG A 102 -9.05 -1.25 -9.68
N LEU A 103 -8.04 -0.42 -9.39
CA LEU A 103 -6.65 -0.70 -9.77
C LEU A 103 -6.08 -1.90 -9.01
N ALA A 104 -6.37 -2.02 -7.71
CA ALA A 104 -5.98 -3.16 -6.89
C ALA A 104 -6.55 -4.46 -7.45
N ALA A 105 -7.85 -4.49 -7.76
CA ALA A 105 -8.48 -5.65 -8.39
C ALA A 105 -7.88 -5.97 -9.77
N GLY A 106 -7.62 -4.96 -10.60
CA GLY A 106 -6.97 -5.15 -11.90
C GLY A 106 -5.55 -5.70 -11.79
N GLY A 107 -4.77 -5.23 -10.81
CA GLY A 107 -3.44 -5.73 -10.52
C GLY A 107 -3.43 -7.18 -10.02
N ALA A 108 -4.35 -7.52 -9.11
CA ALA A 108 -4.54 -8.88 -8.63
C ALA A 108 -4.94 -9.83 -9.78
N ALA A 109 -5.86 -9.41 -10.65
CA ALA A 109 -6.24 -10.17 -11.83
C ALA A 109 -5.06 -10.38 -12.79
N ALA A 110 -4.25 -9.36 -13.04
CA ALA A 110 -3.05 -9.48 -13.87
C ALA A 110 -2.02 -10.47 -13.28
N LEU A 111 -1.88 -10.55 -11.96
CA LEU A 111 -1.05 -11.59 -11.31
C LEU A 111 -1.58 -12.99 -11.56
N ALA A 112 -2.89 -13.17 -11.35
CA ALA A 112 -3.57 -14.46 -11.51
C ALA A 112 -3.48 -14.99 -12.94
N THR A 113 -3.55 -14.10 -13.94
CA THR A 113 -3.44 -14.45 -15.36
C THR A 113 -1.99 -14.49 -15.89
N GLY A 114 -0.98 -14.41 -15.00
CA GLY A 114 0.42 -14.60 -15.38
C GLY A 114 1.09 -13.38 -16.01
N SER A 115 0.58 -12.17 -15.76
CA SER A 115 1.11 -10.89 -16.25
C SER A 115 1.73 -10.04 -15.11
N PRO A 116 2.82 -10.49 -14.45
CA PRO A 116 3.35 -9.83 -13.25
C PRO A 116 3.89 -8.43 -13.52
N ALA A 117 4.41 -8.12 -14.73
CA ALA A 117 4.84 -6.78 -15.08
C ALA A 117 3.68 -5.77 -15.13
N VAL A 118 2.54 -6.18 -15.69
CA VAL A 118 1.31 -5.38 -15.71
C VAL A 118 0.79 -5.16 -14.30
N ALA A 119 0.80 -6.22 -13.48
CA ALA A 119 0.40 -6.13 -12.10
C ALA A 119 1.29 -5.16 -11.30
N ALA A 120 2.61 -5.24 -11.43
CA ALA A 120 3.54 -4.36 -10.72
C ALA A 120 3.28 -2.88 -11.04
N THR A 121 3.10 -2.54 -12.32
CA THR A 121 2.79 -1.18 -12.76
C THR A 121 1.42 -0.72 -12.22
N THR A 122 0.40 -1.57 -12.33
CA THR A 122 -0.97 -1.23 -11.93
C THR A 122 -1.09 -1.05 -10.41
N LEU A 123 -0.52 -1.97 -9.63
CA LEU A 123 -0.52 -1.92 -8.16
C LEU A 123 0.36 -0.78 -7.64
N GLY A 124 1.50 -0.51 -8.30
CA GLY A 124 2.34 0.65 -7.99
C GLY A 124 1.57 1.97 -8.15
N GLY A 125 0.82 2.12 -9.26
CA GLY A 125 -0.07 3.26 -9.47
C GLY A 125 -1.21 3.34 -8.45
N ALA A 126 -1.82 2.21 -8.09
CA ALA A 126 -2.85 2.14 -7.07
C ALA A 126 -2.35 2.63 -5.70
N LEU A 127 -1.20 2.10 -5.27
CA LEU A 127 -0.59 2.45 -3.98
C LEU A 127 -0.08 3.90 -3.96
N GLY A 128 0.27 4.47 -5.11
CA GLY A 128 0.60 5.89 -5.24
C GLY A 128 -0.54 6.85 -4.94
N LEU A 129 -1.80 6.39 -4.88
CA LEU A 129 -2.95 7.22 -4.49
C LEU A 129 -3.00 7.52 -2.99
N TRP A 130 -2.29 6.72 -2.17
CA TRP A 130 -2.30 6.85 -0.72
C TRP A 130 -1.40 7.99 -0.25
N ARG A 131 -1.94 8.84 0.64
CA ARG A 131 -1.27 10.01 1.24
C ARG A 131 -1.20 9.95 2.76
N GLY A 132 -1.68 8.85 3.35
CA GLY A 132 -1.74 8.64 4.80
C GLY A 132 -2.63 7.47 5.14
N GLU A 133 -3.12 7.44 6.37
CA GLU A 133 -4.17 6.52 6.79
C GLU A 133 -5.50 6.85 6.12
N ALA A 134 -6.30 5.83 5.80
CA ALA A 134 -7.60 6.05 5.19
C ALA A 134 -8.48 6.89 6.13
N LEU A 135 -9.14 7.92 5.60
CA LEU A 135 -10.03 8.80 6.34
C LEU A 135 -9.35 9.44 7.56
N ALA A 136 -8.08 9.86 7.43
CA ALA A 136 -7.29 10.38 8.53
C ALA A 136 -8.02 11.50 9.29
N GLY A 137 -8.08 11.37 10.62
CA GLY A 137 -8.81 12.27 11.52
C GLY A 137 -10.32 12.01 11.62
N LEU A 138 -10.86 11.04 10.89
CA LEU A 138 -12.28 10.67 10.88
C LEU A 138 -12.51 9.15 10.99
N ALA A 139 -11.47 8.33 10.94
CA ALA A 139 -11.55 6.87 10.91
C ALA A 139 -12.26 6.27 12.13
N ASP A 140 -12.20 6.91 13.30
CA ASP A 140 -12.83 6.41 14.53
C ASP A 140 -14.34 6.69 14.61
N LEU A 141 -14.90 7.42 13.64
CA LEU A 141 -16.34 7.65 13.59
C LEU A 141 -17.08 6.35 13.25
N PRO A 142 -18.19 6.01 13.93
CA PRO A 142 -18.86 4.72 13.77
C PRO A 142 -19.23 4.35 12.33
N GLY A 143 -19.65 5.33 11.52
CA GLY A 143 -20.01 5.09 10.12
C GLY A 143 -18.83 4.99 9.16
N LEU A 144 -17.62 5.36 9.61
CA LEU A 144 -16.41 5.41 8.79
C LEU A 144 -15.40 4.33 9.18
N ALA A 145 -15.39 3.87 10.43
CA ALA A 145 -14.49 2.83 10.91
C ALA A 145 -14.52 1.55 10.05
N PRO A 146 -15.69 1.01 9.65
CA PRO A 146 -15.73 -0.17 8.76
C PRO A 146 -15.11 0.11 7.38
N ALA A 147 -15.33 1.32 6.83
CA ALA A 147 -14.78 1.70 5.54
C ALA A 147 -13.26 1.90 5.61
N ALA A 148 -12.76 2.55 6.67
CA ALA A 148 -11.33 2.73 6.93
C ALA A 148 -10.62 1.38 7.08
N ALA A 149 -11.19 0.45 7.86
CA ALA A 149 -10.66 -0.90 8.03
C ALA A 149 -10.62 -1.65 6.70
N ARG A 150 -11.72 -1.65 5.93
CA ARG A 150 -11.76 -2.29 4.59
C ARG A 150 -10.72 -1.73 3.64
N LEU A 151 -10.53 -0.41 3.61
CA LEU A 151 -9.52 0.23 2.75
C LEU A 151 -8.10 -0.15 3.18
N THR A 152 -7.85 -0.23 4.48
CA THR A 152 -6.55 -0.63 5.04
C THR A 152 -6.22 -2.09 4.73
N GLU A 153 -7.21 -2.99 4.82
CA GLU A 153 -7.05 -4.38 4.41
C GLU A 153 -6.76 -4.50 2.91
N LEU A 154 -7.48 -3.74 2.07
CA LEU A 154 -7.26 -3.73 0.63
C LEU A 154 -5.89 -3.17 0.26
N ARG A 155 -5.40 -2.16 0.99
CA ARG A 155 -4.02 -1.66 0.87
C ARG A 155 -3.00 -2.75 1.14
N THR A 156 -3.19 -3.46 2.25
CA THR A 156 -2.27 -4.52 2.68
C THR A 156 -2.22 -5.64 1.63
N ALA A 157 -3.38 -6.06 1.11
CA ALA A 157 -3.44 -7.04 0.03
C ALA A 157 -2.75 -6.56 -1.25
N ALA A 158 -2.96 -5.30 -1.65
CA ALA A 158 -2.31 -4.72 -2.84
C ALA A 158 -0.78 -4.59 -2.68
N GLU A 159 -0.29 -4.31 -1.47
CA GLU A 159 1.14 -4.30 -1.15
C GLU A 159 1.76 -5.71 -1.20
N GLU A 160 1.04 -6.73 -0.68
CA GLU A 160 1.44 -8.14 -0.80
C GLU A 160 1.50 -8.58 -2.28
N ASP A 161 0.48 -8.24 -3.06
CA ASP A 161 0.41 -8.53 -4.49
C ASP A 161 1.54 -7.82 -5.25
N LEU A 162 1.83 -6.55 -4.93
CA LEU A 162 2.94 -5.83 -5.57
C LEU A 162 4.28 -6.51 -5.26
N ALA A 163 4.52 -6.94 -4.02
CA ALA A 163 5.73 -7.65 -3.66
C ALA A 163 5.86 -8.99 -4.43
N GLU A 164 4.77 -9.74 -4.60
CA GLU A 164 4.76 -10.94 -5.46
C GLU A 164 5.08 -10.61 -6.92
N ALA A 165 4.45 -9.56 -7.47
CA ALA A 165 4.68 -9.12 -8.85
C ALA A 165 6.14 -8.71 -9.09
N LEU A 166 6.74 -8.03 -8.12
CA LEU A 166 8.16 -7.64 -8.14
C LEU A 166 9.07 -8.86 -8.09
N LEU A 167 8.77 -9.88 -7.27
CA LEU A 167 9.53 -11.14 -7.27
C LEU A 167 9.46 -11.84 -8.62
N ARG A 168 8.25 -12.01 -9.16
CA ARG A 168 8.05 -12.68 -10.45
C ARG A 168 8.67 -11.94 -11.64
N THR A 169 9.02 -10.66 -11.48
CA THR A 169 9.73 -9.85 -12.48
C THR A 169 11.23 -9.71 -12.20
N GLY A 170 11.76 -10.38 -11.16
CA GLY A 170 13.18 -10.35 -10.82
C GLY A 170 13.62 -9.08 -10.08
N ARG A 171 12.70 -8.20 -9.65
CA ARG A 171 12.98 -7.00 -8.85
C ARG A 171 13.13 -7.34 -7.36
N VAL A 172 14.00 -8.30 -7.07
CA VAL A 172 14.13 -8.99 -5.77
C VAL A 172 14.41 -8.03 -4.61
N ALA A 173 15.33 -7.07 -4.79
CA ALA A 173 15.71 -6.13 -3.74
C ALA A 173 14.54 -5.22 -3.30
N GLU A 174 13.75 -4.78 -4.27
CA GLU A 174 12.57 -3.95 -4.01
C GLU A 174 11.45 -4.76 -3.34
N ALA A 175 11.21 -5.98 -3.82
CA ALA A 175 10.27 -6.89 -3.18
C ALA A 175 10.65 -7.17 -1.72
N ALA A 176 11.93 -7.40 -1.43
CA ALA A 176 12.42 -7.59 -0.07
C ALA A 176 12.19 -6.35 0.81
N GLY A 177 12.40 -5.14 0.27
CA GLY A 177 12.11 -3.89 0.98
C GLY A 177 10.63 -3.79 1.38
N ARG A 178 9.74 -3.94 0.39
CA ARG A 178 8.28 -3.90 0.59
C ARG A 178 7.79 -4.98 1.56
N ALA A 179 8.29 -6.21 1.43
CA ALA A 179 7.91 -7.31 2.30
C ALA A 179 8.37 -7.09 3.75
N ARG A 180 9.54 -6.47 3.99
CA ARG A 180 9.96 -6.07 5.36
C ARG A 180 8.97 -5.09 5.98
N GLU A 181 8.56 -4.06 5.24
CA GLU A 181 7.57 -3.07 5.72
C GLU A 181 6.22 -3.73 6.05
N LEU A 182 5.79 -4.72 5.26
CA LEU A 182 4.60 -5.52 5.55
C LEU A 182 4.74 -6.30 6.85
N THR A 183 5.85 -7.02 7.04
CA THR A 183 6.07 -7.81 8.27
C THR A 183 6.20 -6.95 9.53
N ALA A 184 6.64 -5.70 9.40
CA ALA A 184 6.73 -4.76 10.50
C ALA A 184 5.36 -4.20 10.89
N ARG A 185 4.52 -3.85 9.90
CA ARG A 185 3.16 -3.30 10.13
C ARG A 185 2.12 -4.37 10.49
N SER A 186 2.26 -5.57 9.94
CA SER A 186 1.29 -6.65 10.11
C SER A 186 2.00 -7.97 10.44
N PRO A 187 2.63 -8.07 11.63
CA PRO A 187 3.47 -9.21 11.99
C PRO A 187 2.71 -10.54 12.08
N LEU A 188 1.39 -10.50 12.23
CA LEU A 188 0.51 -11.69 12.25
C LEU A 188 0.10 -12.18 10.85
N ARG A 189 0.40 -11.43 9.78
CA ARG A 189 0.07 -11.84 8.41
C ARG A 189 1.20 -12.65 7.80
N GLU A 190 1.01 -13.97 7.75
CA GLU A 190 2.01 -14.92 7.24
C GLU A 190 2.47 -14.62 5.81
N ARG A 191 1.58 -14.11 4.94
CA ARG A 191 1.90 -13.87 3.52
C ARG A 191 3.05 -12.88 3.35
N GLY A 192 3.10 -11.81 4.16
CA GLY A 192 4.23 -10.86 4.15
C GLY A 192 5.56 -11.53 4.50
N TRP A 193 5.55 -12.46 5.45
CA TRP A 193 6.73 -13.23 5.85
C TRP A 193 7.18 -14.22 4.78
N VAL A 194 6.24 -14.91 4.12
CA VAL A 194 6.53 -15.80 2.99
C VAL A 194 7.19 -15.03 1.85
N LEU A 195 6.64 -13.87 1.49
CA LEU A 195 7.21 -12.99 0.45
C LEU A 195 8.62 -12.51 0.83
N LEU A 196 8.82 -12.11 2.09
CA LEU A 196 10.13 -11.71 2.58
C LEU A 196 11.15 -12.86 2.51
N ALA A 197 10.77 -14.06 2.94
CA ALA A 197 11.65 -15.22 2.91
C ALA A 197 12.04 -15.61 1.47
N ARG A 198 11.07 -15.61 0.54
CA ARG A 198 11.33 -15.84 -0.89
C ARG A 198 12.28 -14.80 -1.47
N ALA A 199 12.01 -13.51 -1.21
CA ALA A 199 12.86 -12.41 -1.68
C ALA A 199 14.29 -12.51 -1.15
N LEU A 200 14.46 -12.84 0.14
CA LEU A 200 15.78 -13.02 0.75
C LEU A 200 16.52 -14.20 0.14
N ALA A 201 15.84 -15.33 -0.09
CA ALA A 201 16.44 -16.51 -0.68
C ALA A 201 16.86 -16.29 -2.14
N GLU A 202 15.99 -15.71 -2.97
CA GLU A 202 16.31 -15.33 -4.36
C GLU A 202 17.48 -14.33 -4.43
N GLY A 203 17.61 -13.46 -3.41
CA GLY A 203 18.73 -12.54 -3.25
C GLY A 203 20.01 -13.18 -2.68
N GLY A 204 20.09 -14.50 -2.54
CA GLY A 204 21.24 -15.23 -2.00
C GLY A 204 21.39 -15.17 -0.47
N ARG A 205 20.44 -14.58 0.24
CA ARG A 205 20.42 -14.40 1.70
C ARG A 205 19.59 -15.48 2.39
N ARG A 206 19.87 -16.74 2.08
CA ARG A 206 19.11 -17.90 2.56
C ARG A 206 19.05 -18.03 4.09
N ALA A 207 20.15 -17.74 4.79
CA ALA A 207 20.18 -17.76 6.25
C ALA A 207 19.18 -16.76 6.86
N ASP A 208 19.06 -15.57 6.25
CA ASP A 208 18.10 -14.55 6.65
C ASP A 208 16.66 -14.96 6.34
N ALA A 209 16.43 -15.65 5.22
CA ALA A 209 15.11 -16.20 4.88
C ALA A 209 14.61 -17.18 5.94
N LEU A 210 15.45 -18.14 6.35
CA LEU A 210 15.12 -19.09 7.42
C LEU A 210 14.99 -18.41 8.79
N ALA A 211 15.76 -17.35 9.06
CA ALA A 211 15.58 -16.53 10.26
C ALA A 211 14.23 -15.80 10.28
N ALA A 212 13.77 -15.29 9.13
CA ALA A 212 12.45 -14.65 9.00
C ALA A 212 11.31 -15.64 9.29
N LEU A 213 11.36 -16.86 8.72
CA LEU A 213 10.35 -17.90 8.97
C LEU A 213 10.33 -18.36 10.45
N ARG A 214 11.49 -18.51 11.08
CA ARG A 214 11.58 -18.79 12.52
C ARG A 214 11.05 -17.63 13.38
N ARG A 215 11.18 -16.39 12.92
CA ARG A 215 10.65 -15.23 13.64
C ARG A 215 9.13 -15.23 13.63
N VAL A 216 8.48 -15.39 12.47
CA VAL A 216 7.01 -15.39 12.43
C VAL A 216 6.40 -16.54 13.21
N ARG A 217 7.01 -17.74 13.20
CA ARG A 217 6.56 -18.85 14.06
C ARG A 217 6.48 -18.46 15.53
N ARG A 218 7.52 -17.78 16.03
CA ARG A 218 7.53 -17.28 17.43
C ARG A 218 6.47 -16.22 17.68
N VAL A 219 6.23 -15.33 16.71
CA VAL A 219 5.19 -14.29 16.84
C VAL A 219 3.81 -14.93 16.87
N LEU A 220 3.49 -15.84 15.94
CA LEU A 220 2.19 -16.52 15.90
C LEU A 220 1.91 -17.33 17.17
N ALA A 221 2.91 -18.07 17.65
CA ALA A 221 2.80 -18.83 18.87
C ALA A 221 2.61 -17.92 20.11
N ALA A 222 3.34 -16.80 20.20
CA ALA A 222 3.27 -15.90 21.33
C ALA A 222 1.97 -15.07 21.37
N GLU A 223 1.53 -14.56 20.22
CA GLU A 223 0.40 -13.62 20.15
C GLU A 223 -0.96 -14.32 19.96
N LEU A 224 -0.99 -15.46 19.26
CA LEU A 224 -2.23 -16.15 18.91
C LEU A 224 -2.31 -17.59 19.46
N GLY A 225 -1.21 -18.14 19.96
CA GLY A 225 -1.14 -19.56 20.33
C GLY A 225 -1.32 -20.49 19.13
N LEU A 226 -1.07 -20.01 17.92
CA LEU A 226 -1.31 -20.74 16.68
C LEU A 226 -0.01 -21.30 16.09
N ASP A 227 -0.13 -22.47 15.48
CA ASP A 227 0.89 -23.03 14.61
C ASP A 227 0.91 -22.32 13.24
N PRO A 228 2.07 -22.31 12.55
CA PRO A 228 2.19 -21.73 11.21
C PRO A 228 1.30 -22.43 10.17
N GLY A 229 0.71 -21.64 9.28
CA GLY A 229 -0.15 -22.12 8.20
C GLY A 229 0.61 -22.83 7.08
N ALA A 230 -0.15 -23.50 6.22
CA ALA A 230 0.37 -24.34 5.14
C ALA A 230 1.31 -23.59 4.16
N ALA A 231 1.01 -22.33 3.86
CA ALA A 231 1.85 -21.52 2.96
C ALA A 231 3.24 -21.24 3.55
N LEU A 232 3.31 -20.98 4.86
CA LEU A 232 4.58 -20.77 5.56
C LEU A 232 5.39 -22.07 5.63
N LEU A 233 4.73 -23.18 5.95
CA LEU A 233 5.35 -24.51 5.98
C LEU A 233 5.90 -24.90 4.60
N ALA A 234 5.14 -24.67 3.53
CA ALA A 234 5.56 -24.91 2.17
C ALA A 234 6.78 -24.05 1.77
N ALA A 235 6.79 -22.77 2.15
CA ALA A 235 7.93 -21.89 1.91
C ALA A 235 9.18 -22.37 2.62
N GLU A 236 9.07 -22.84 3.87
CA GLU A 236 10.21 -23.38 4.61
C GLU A 236 10.75 -24.67 4.00
N ALA A 237 9.86 -25.60 3.66
CA ALA A 237 10.23 -26.85 3.01
C ALA A 237 10.92 -26.61 1.66
N ALA A 238 10.37 -25.71 0.84
CA ALA A 238 10.96 -25.32 -0.44
C ALA A 238 12.35 -24.70 -0.28
N LEU A 239 12.54 -23.87 0.75
CA LEU A 239 13.87 -23.39 1.09
C LEU A 239 14.73 -24.60 1.42
N LEU A 240 14.46 -25.36 2.48
CA LEU A 240 15.31 -26.47 2.94
C LEU A 240 15.70 -27.47 1.84
N ALA A 241 14.79 -27.76 0.90
CA ALA A 241 15.01 -28.69 -0.22
C ALA A 241 15.97 -28.16 -1.31
N ASP A 242 16.08 -26.84 -1.50
CA ASP A 242 16.98 -26.24 -2.49
C ASP A 242 18.40 -26.10 -1.92
N PRO A 243 19.38 -26.95 -2.31
CA PRO A 243 20.73 -26.86 -1.78
C PRO A 243 21.37 -25.52 -2.17
N PRO A 244 22.21 -24.93 -1.32
CA PRO A 244 22.86 -23.66 -1.62
C PRO A 244 23.63 -23.77 -2.93
N ARG A 245 23.25 -22.97 -3.94
CA ARG A 245 24.09 -22.80 -5.13
C ARG A 245 25.45 -22.30 -4.64
N PRO A 246 26.56 -22.98 -4.94
CA PRO A 246 27.87 -22.53 -4.51
C PRO A 246 28.07 -21.11 -5.02
N ALA A 247 28.42 -20.20 -4.12
CA ALA A 247 28.73 -18.83 -4.48
C ALA A 247 29.78 -18.88 -5.59
N VAL A 248 29.46 -18.29 -6.75
CA VAL A 248 30.44 -18.12 -7.83
C VAL A 248 31.55 -17.24 -7.25
N ARG A 249 32.65 -17.86 -6.83
CA ARG A 249 33.83 -17.12 -6.38
C ARG A 249 34.24 -16.27 -7.58
N PRO A 250 34.29 -14.93 -7.45
CA PRO A 250 34.83 -14.11 -8.52
C PRO A 250 36.22 -14.65 -8.83
N ALA A 251 36.44 -15.02 -10.09
CA ALA A 251 37.72 -15.52 -10.55
C ALA A 251 38.77 -14.50 -10.10
N ARG A 252 39.69 -14.92 -9.23
CA ARG A 252 40.84 -14.10 -8.85
C ARG A 252 41.61 -13.84 -10.13
N VAL A 253 41.39 -12.67 -10.75
CA VAL A 253 42.21 -12.16 -11.84
C VAL A 253 43.61 -12.01 -11.24
N HIS A 254 44.46 -13.02 -11.47
CA HIS A 254 45.86 -12.93 -11.17
C HIS A 254 46.42 -11.91 -12.16
N ALA A 255 46.45 -10.64 -11.75
CA ALA A 255 47.22 -9.61 -12.42
C ALA A 255 48.68 -10.06 -12.42
N ARG A 256 49.10 -10.69 -13.53
CA ARG A 256 50.51 -10.96 -13.80
C ARG A 256 51.20 -9.61 -13.98
N HIS A 257 51.71 -9.06 -12.88
CA HIS A 257 52.61 -7.92 -12.89
C HIS A 257 53.91 -8.36 -13.58
N ARG A 258 53.98 -8.21 -14.91
CA ARG A 258 55.26 -8.24 -15.62
C ARG A 258 56.04 -7.00 -15.19
N ALA A 259 57.02 -7.21 -14.32
CA ALA A 259 58.02 -6.21 -13.99
C ALA A 259 58.76 -5.79 -15.28
N ARG A 260 58.51 -4.56 -15.73
CA ARG A 260 59.39 -3.88 -16.69
C ARG A 260 60.67 -3.53 -15.95
N ARG A 261 61.77 -4.20 -16.29
CA ARG A 261 63.13 -3.78 -15.94
C ARG A 261 63.42 -2.45 -16.65
N VAL A 262 63.75 -1.43 -15.88
CA VAL A 262 64.35 -0.17 -16.36
C VAL A 262 65.84 -0.43 -16.56
N PRO A 263 66.46 -0.08 -17.71
CA PRO A 263 67.89 -0.18 -17.86
C PRO A 263 68.59 0.99 -17.14
N ALA A 264 69.66 0.66 -16.41
CA ALA A 264 70.49 1.59 -15.68
C ALA A 264 71.20 2.57 -16.64
N GLY A 265 71.10 3.87 -16.35
CA GLY A 265 71.80 4.91 -17.07
C GLY A 265 73.30 4.89 -16.79
N SER A 266 74.08 4.81 -17.87
CA SER A 266 75.51 5.13 -17.93
C SER A 266 75.69 6.66 -17.93
N GLY A 267 76.46 7.17 -16.97
CA GLY A 267 76.67 8.62 -16.78
C GLY A 267 77.71 9.25 -17.71
N PRO A 268 77.98 10.55 -17.58
CA PRO A 268 79.17 11.17 -18.15
C PRO A 268 80.23 11.48 -17.08
N ARG A 269 81.47 11.08 -17.37
CA ARG A 269 82.71 11.54 -16.74
C ARG A 269 83.18 12.85 -17.41
N GLY A 270 83.81 13.74 -16.64
CA GLY A 270 84.75 14.77 -17.11
C GLY A 270 84.31 16.20 -16.79
N ARG A 271 84.78 16.81 -15.67
CA ARG A 271 86.00 17.63 -15.52
C ARG A 271 86.04 18.88 -16.43
N ARG A 272 85.76 20.05 -15.86
CA ARG A 272 86.77 21.05 -15.43
C ARG A 272 86.10 22.10 -14.55
#